data_AF-A0A2N8DXQ7-F1
#
_entry.id   AF-A0A2N8DXQ7-F1
#
_cell.length_a   1.000
_cell.length_b   1.000
_cell.length_c   1.000
_cell.angle_alpha   90.00
_cell.angle_beta   90.00
_cell.angle_gamma   90.00
#
_symmetry.space_group_name_H-M   'P 1'
#
loop_
_entity.id
_entity.type
_entity.pdbx_description
1 polymer ?
#
loop_
_entity_poly.entity_id
_entity_poly.type
_entity_poly.pdbx_seq_one_letter_code
_entity_poly.pdbx_strand_id
1 'polypeptide(L)'
;MCTLTHFAVAHEPPFVLNGPSLGTDYAPERCGREPLFQVVPAGNAFFHIREKSTGRVRGFREDHNAACALARSLESRAAHGH
;
A
#
# COMPACT_ATOMS: atom_id res chain seq x y z
N MET A 1 55.54 3.15 -0.26
CA MET A 1 54.38 2.83 -1.12
C MET A 1 53.60 1.70 -0.46
N CYS A 2 52.60 2.01 0.36
CA CYS A 2 51.55 1.10 0.87
C CYS A 2 50.67 1.92 1.83
N THR A 3 49.50 2.41 1.39
CA THR A 3 48.46 2.97 2.28
C THR A 3 47.21 2.13 2.12
N LEU A 4 47.06 1.21 3.07
CA LEU A 4 45.88 0.39 3.27
C LEU A 4 44.84 1.29 3.95
N THR A 5 43.91 1.84 3.18
CA THR A 5 42.77 2.58 3.74
C THR A 5 41.47 1.89 3.36
N HIS A 6 40.82 1.49 4.44
CA HIS A 6 39.64 0.70 4.65
C HIS A 6 38.37 1.33 4.04
N PHE A 7 37.42 0.46 3.67
CA PHE A 7 36.07 0.75 3.18
C PHE A 7 35.32 1.75 4.08
N ALA A 8 34.82 2.87 3.53
CA ALA A 8 34.02 3.85 4.26
C ALA A 8 32.58 3.87 3.73
N VAL A 9 31.67 3.38 4.57
CA VAL A 9 30.21 3.51 4.45
C VAL A 9 29.85 5.00 4.53
N ALA A 10 29.33 5.56 3.46
CA ALA A 10 28.67 6.87 3.52
C ALA A 10 27.24 6.67 4.05
N HIS A 11 27.11 6.71 5.37
CA HIS A 11 25.85 6.96 6.06
C HIS A 11 25.77 8.46 6.33
N GLU A 12 24.98 9.18 5.54
CA GLU A 12 24.64 10.58 5.84
C GLU A 12 23.17 10.82 5.44
N PRO A 13 22.24 10.80 6.40
CA PRO A 13 21.01 11.58 6.30
C PRO A 13 21.23 12.92 7.01
N PRO A 14 21.09 14.07 6.33
CA PRO A 14 20.76 15.26 7.09
C PRO A 14 19.82 16.19 6.33
N PHE A 15 18.55 16.15 6.70
CA PHE A 15 17.79 17.39 6.80
C PHE A 15 16.83 17.27 7.97
N VAL A 16 17.36 17.64 9.13
CA VAL A 16 16.58 17.97 10.32
C VAL A 16 15.95 19.34 10.12
N LEU A 17 14.63 19.46 10.28
CA LEU A 17 13.99 20.70 10.67
C LEU A 17 13.23 20.47 11.98
N ASN A 18 13.75 21.08 13.04
CA ASN A 18 13.11 21.18 14.35
C ASN A 18 11.78 21.94 14.23
N GLY A 19 10.67 21.21 14.16
CA GLY A 19 9.35 21.71 14.52
C GLY A 19 9.03 21.31 15.96
N PRO A 20 8.27 22.11 16.74
CA PRO A 20 7.87 21.72 18.08
C PRO A 20 7.14 20.38 17.99
N SER A 21 7.34 19.54 19.01
CA SER A 21 6.66 18.26 19.21
C SER A 21 5.14 18.45 19.33
N LEU A 22 4.49 18.87 18.24
CA LEU A 22 3.06 18.71 18.05
C LEU A 22 2.93 17.24 17.69
N GLY A 23 2.53 16.43 18.67
CA GLY A 23 2.23 15.03 18.49
C GLY A 23 1.42 14.89 17.22
N THR A 24 2.08 14.49 16.14
CA THR A 24 1.35 14.07 14.97
C THR A 24 1.07 12.62 15.26
N ASP A 25 0.00 12.46 16.04
CA ASP A 25 -1.06 11.52 15.77
C ASP A 25 -1.36 11.51 14.25
N TYR A 26 -0.40 11.05 13.45
CA TYR A 26 -0.69 10.23 12.28
C TYR A 26 -0.80 8.80 12.82
N ALA A 27 -1.64 8.60 13.85
CA ALA A 27 -2.59 7.54 13.66
C ALA A 27 -3.39 8.01 12.46
N PRO A 28 -3.20 7.46 11.24
CA PRO A 28 -4.31 7.60 10.33
C PRO A 28 -5.46 6.99 11.13
N GLU A 29 -6.52 7.75 11.37
CA GLU A 29 -7.80 7.21 11.74
C GLU A 29 -8.29 6.33 10.57
N ARG A 30 -7.53 5.27 10.25
CA ARG A 30 -8.04 4.09 9.59
C ARG A 30 -8.88 3.47 10.68
N CYS A 31 -10.13 3.93 10.75
CA CYS A 31 -11.23 3.09 11.21
C CYS A 31 -10.96 1.70 10.63
N GLY A 32 -10.55 0.78 11.52
CA GLY A 32 -9.48 -0.19 11.30
C GLY A 32 -9.87 -1.41 10.47
N ARG A 33 -10.41 -1.18 9.28
CA ARG A 33 -10.69 -2.24 8.32
C ARG A 33 -9.62 -2.20 7.26
N GLU A 34 -8.68 -3.14 7.36
CA GLU A 34 -7.82 -3.44 6.23
C GLU A 34 -8.69 -3.70 4.99
N PRO A 35 -8.31 -3.16 3.81
CA PRO A 35 -9.04 -3.43 2.58
C PRO A 35 -9.14 -4.94 2.36
N LEU A 36 -10.36 -5.48 2.26
CA LEU A 36 -10.62 -6.90 2.03
C LEU A 36 -10.31 -7.29 0.58
N PHE A 37 -10.40 -6.35 -0.36
CA PHE A 37 -10.12 -6.55 -1.78
C PHE A 37 -8.84 -5.83 -2.18
N GLN A 38 -7.98 -6.54 -2.92
CA GLN A 38 -6.73 -6.04 -3.48
C GLN A 38 -6.81 -6.04 -5.00
N VAL A 39 -6.42 -4.92 -5.60
CA VAL A 39 -6.25 -4.79 -7.04
C VAL A 39 -4.80 -5.14 -7.39
N VAL A 40 -4.60 -6.16 -8.22
CA VAL A 40 -3.27 -6.65 -8.59
C VAL A 40 -3.11 -6.57 -10.11
N PRO A 41 -2.01 -5.98 -10.62
CA PRO A 41 -1.72 -6.00 -12.04
C PRO A 41 -1.35 -7.43 -12.49
N ALA A 42 -1.96 -7.88 -13.59
CA ALA A 42 -1.86 -9.24 -14.12
C ALA A 42 -1.29 -9.31 -15.55
N GLY A 43 -0.69 -8.21 -16.03
CA GLY A 43 -0.15 -8.10 -17.38
C GLY A 43 -0.31 -6.69 -17.94
N ASN A 44 -0.41 -6.60 -19.26
CA ASN A 44 -0.54 -5.31 -19.94
C ASN A 44 -1.95 -4.75 -19.81
N ALA A 45 -2.14 -3.72 -18.99
CA ALA A 45 -3.44 -3.12 -18.71
C ALA A 45 -4.50 -4.15 -18.29
N PHE A 46 -4.12 -5.09 -17.42
CA PHE A 46 -5.04 -6.04 -16.80
C PHE A 46 -4.88 -6.01 -15.30
N PHE A 47 -5.99 -5.93 -14.59
CA PHE A 47 -6.05 -5.86 -13.13
C PHE A 47 -7.06 -6.88 -12.64
N HIS A 48 -6.62 -7.82 -11.80
CA HIS A 48 -7.54 -8.71 -11.11
C HIS A 48 -7.83 -8.17 -9.70
N ILE A 49 -9.07 -8.34 -9.27
CA ILE A 49 -9.53 -7.97 -7.94
C ILE A 49 -9.57 -9.26 -7.13
N ARG A 50 -8.68 -9.41 -6.16
CA ARG A 50 -8.64 -10.58 -5.27
C ARG A 50 -9.09 -10.22 -3.87
N GLU A 51 -9.83 -11.12 -3.24
CA GLU A 51 -10.13 -11.05 -1.82
C GLU A 51 -8.87 -11.44 -1.02
N LYS A 52 -8.50 -10.67 -0.01
CA LYS A 52 -7.33 -10.93 0.86
C LYS A 52 -7.56 -12.14 1.74
N SER A 53 -8.73 -12.25 2.36
CA SER A 53 -9.05 -13.31 3.32
C SER A 53 -9.07 -14.70 2.67
N THR A 54 -9.67 -14.83 1.48
CA THR A 54 -9.81 -16.12 0.79
C THR A 54 -8.82 -16.30 -0.37
N GLY A 55 -8.13 -15.24 -0.78
CA GLY A 55 -7.28 -15.27 -1.98
C GLY A 55 -8.03 -15.39 -3.30
N ARG A 56 -9.37 -15.46 -3.29
CA ARG A 56 -10.18 -15.69 -4.50
C ARG A 56 -10.26 -14.44 -5.35
N VAL A 57 -10.09 -14.61 -6.66
CA VAL A 57 -10.31 -13.54 -7.64
C VAL A 57 -11.81 -13.34 -7.84
N ARG A 58 -12.30 -12.12 -7.63
CA ARG A 58 -13.69 -11.72 -7.80
C ARG A 58 -13.99 -11.06 -9.14
N GLY A 59 -12.97 -10.67 -9.88
CA GLY A 59 -13.12 -10.15 -11.23
C GLY A 59 -11.81 -9.66 -11.86
N PHE A 60 -11.89 -9.30 -13.13
CA PHE A 60 -10.81 -8.74 -13.93
C PHE A 60 -11.29 -7.48 -14.61
N ARG A 61 -10.49 -6.41 -14.62
CA ARG A 61 -10.74 -5.15 -15.35
C ARG A 61 -9.48 -4.77 -16.12
N GLU A 62 -9.65 -4.07 -17.23
CA GLU A 62 -8.52 -3.51 -18.00
C GLU A 62 -8.03 -2.17 -17.44
N ASP A 63 -8.94 -1.38 -16.83
CA ASP A 63 -8.60 -0.12 -16.18
C ASP A 63 -8.40 -0.27 -14.67
N HIS A 64 -7.35 0.38 -14.15
CA HIS A 64 -7.09 0.45 -12.72
C HIS A 64 -8.25 1.12 -11.95
N ASN A 65 -8.80 2.21 -12.49
CA ASN A 65 -9.90 2.94 -11.87
C ASN A 65 -11.17 2.10 -11.80
N ALA A 66 -11.49 1.37 -12.87
CA ALA A 66 -12.61 0.43 -12.88
C ALA A 66 -12.39 -0.72 -11.88
N ALA A 67 -11.16 -1.22 -11.77
CA ALA A 67 -10.81 -2.26 -10.80
C ALA A 67 -10.98 -1.77 -9.35
N CYS A 68 -10.56 -0.53 -9.07
CA CYS A 68 -10.70 0.09 -7.75
C CYS A 68 -12.18 0.36 -7.41
N ALA A 69 -12.97 0.84 -8.36
CA ALA A 69 -14.41 1.03 -8.18
C ALA A 69 -15.10 -0.31 -7.84
N LEU A 70 -14.79 -1.39 -8.57
CA LEU A 70 -15.31 -2.71 -8.28
C LEU A 70 -14.90 -3.21 -6.89
N ALA A 71 -13.62 -3.04 -6.51
CA ALA A 71 -13.13 -3.41 -5.19
C ALA A 71 -13.94 -2.73 -4.09
N ARG A 72 -14.21 -1.41 -4.19
CA ARG A 72 -15.06 -0.69 -3.23
C ARG A 72 -16.50 -1.21 -3.19
N SER A 73 -17.12 -1.50 -4.33
CA SER A 73 -18.46 -2.09 -4.36
C SER A 73 -18.51 -3.47 -3.69
N LEU A 74 -17.44 -4.25 -3.85
CA LEU A 74 -17.31 -5.53 -3.16
C LEU A 74 -17.12 -5.36 -1.65
N GLU A 75 -16.32 -4.38 -1.20
CA GLU A 75 -16.20 -4.03 0.23
C GLU A 75 -17.58 -3.68 0.82
N SER A 76 -18.35 -2.82 0.13
CA SER A 76 -19.68 -2.42 0.58
C SER A 76 -20.61 -3.63 0.70
N ARG A 77 -20.60 -4.55 -0.26
CA ARG A 77 -21.44 -5.76 -0.22
C ARG A 77 -20.98 -6.76 0.86
N ALA A 78 -19.68 -6.89 1.07
CA ALA A 78 -19.14 -7.72 2.14
C ALA A 78 -19.48 -7.14 3.53
N ALA A 79 -19.50 -5.81 3.67
CA ALA A 79 -19.84 -5.14 4.92
C ALA A 79 -21.34 -5.18 5.28
N HIS A 80 -22.23 -5.30 4.29
CA HIS A 80 -23.69 -5.38 4.51
C HIS A 80 -24.23 -6.82 4.54
N GLY A 81 -23.38 -7.81 4.28
CA GLY A 81 -23.77 -9.23 4.19
C GLY A 81 -23.61 -10.03 5.49
N HIS A 82 -23.62 -9.38 6.66
CA HIS A 82 -23.51 -10.03 7.96
C HIS A 82 -24.76 -9.82 8.82
#